data_AF-A0A3M5JUA8-F1
#
_entry.id   AF-A0A3M5JUA8-F1
#
_cell.length_a   1.000
_cell.length_b   1.000
_cell.length_c   1.000
_cell.angle_alpha   90.00
_cell.angle_beta   90.00
_cell.angle_gamma   90.00
#
_symmetry.space_group_name_H-M   'P 1'
#
loop_
_entity.id
_entity.type
_entity.pdbx_description
1 polymer ?
#
loop_
_entity_poly.entity_id
_entity_poly.type
_entity_poly.pdbx_seq_one_letter_code
_entity_poly.pdbx_strand_id
1 'polypeptide(L)'
;MNRLPRVLSVCLLLGSAGLYGCAGHQDSGQALQQASADFQKVKEDTDVLRSAPKDVIRAGESLARAERLSSYLGSGADVAHYAYLSSRYSEIAREHSNLMLSQERLAKMDMERQRLQLALREAKLASAQQQGRWLEDQILSLATTETDRGLVMTLGDVLFDAGHAELKR
;
A
#
# COMPACT_ATOMS: atom_id res chain seq x y z
N MET A 1 -28.46 -77.05 -15.69
CA MET A 1 -29.37 -75.87 -15.68
C MET A 1 -28.80 -74.72 -14.83
N ASN A 2 -27.54 -74.26 -15.06
CA ASN A 2 -26.88 -73.26 -14.18
C ASN A 2 -26.34 -72.02 -14.94
N ARG A 3 -26.86 -71.71 -16.14
CA ARG A 3 -26.38 -70.58 -16.97
C ARG A 3 -27.00 -69.23 -16.57
N LEU A 4 -28.21 -69.24 -15.98
CA LEU A 4 -28.94 -68.03 -15.57
C LEU A 4 -28.25 -67.16 -14.48
N PRO A 5 -27.74 -67.71 -13.36
CA PRO A 5 -27.17 -66.88 -12.29
C PRO A 5 -25.84 -66.23 -12.68
N ARG A 6 -25.11 -66.85 -13.62
CA ARG A 6 -23.81 -66.36 -14.10
C ARG A 6 -23.96 -65.16 -15.03
N VAL A 7 -25.03 -65.10 -15.83
CA VAL A 7 -25.35 -63.96 -16.70
C VAL A 7 -25.84 -62.77 -15.87
N LEU A 8 -26.59 -63.03 -14.80
CA LEU A 8 -27.11 -61.99 -13.90
C LEU A 8 -26.00 -61.29 -13.09
N SER A 9 -25.00 -62.04 -12.60
CA SER A 9 -23.82 -61.45 -11.95
C SER A 9 -22.90 -60.65 -12.89
N VAL A 10 -22.80 -61.05 -14.16
CA VAL A 10 -21.98 -60.31 -15.14
C VAL A 10 -22.64 -58.98 -15.54
N CYS A 11 -23.97 -58.95 -15.70
CA CYS A 11 -24.71 -57.70 -15.94
C CYS A 11 -24.63 -56.74 -14.75
N LEU A 12 -24.61 -57.23 -13.51
CA LEU A 12 -24.49 -56.38 -12.32
C LEU A 12 -23.11 -55.73 -12.19
N LEU A 13 -22.05 -56.41 -12.64
CA LEU A 13 -20.67 -55.89 -12.64
C LEU A 13 -20.38 -54.90 -13.79
N LEU A 14 -21.09 -55.00 -14.92
CA LEU A 14 -20.97 -54.01 -16.00
C LEU A 14 -21.68 -52.67 -15.68
N GLY A 15 -22.71 -52.69 -14.82
CA GLY A 15 -23.46 -51.49 -14.45
C GLY A 15 -22.67 -50.49 -13.58
N SER A 16 -21.72 -50.96 -12.77
CA SER A 16 -20.93 -50.12 -11.87
C SER A 16 -19.74 -49.40 -12.53
N ALA A 17 -19.37 -49.77 -13.76
CA ALA A 17 -18.25 -49.16 -14.47
C ALA A 17 -18.59 -47.80 -15.14
N GLY A 18 -19.88 -47.45 -15.28
CA GLY A 18 -20.31 -46.21 -15.95
C GLY A 18 -20.33 -44.95 -15.09
N LEU A 19 -20.11 -45.04 -13.77
CA LEU A 19 -20.32 -43.92 -12.85
C LEU A 19 -19.13 -42.97 -12.69
N TYR A 20 -17.97 -43.27 -13.28
CA TYR A 20 -16.77 -42.44 -13.15
C TYR A 20 -16.79 -41.15 -14.01
N GLY A 21 -17.76 -40.98 -14.90
CA GLY A 21 -17.88 -39.79 -15.78
C GLY A 21 -18.55 -38.57 -15.15
N CYS A 22 -19.31 -38.73 -14.05
CA CYS A 22 -20.11 -37.64 -13.48
C CYS A 22 -19.37 -36.82 -12.41
N ALA A 23 -18.26 -37.31 -11.85
CA ALA A 23 -17.51 -36.59 -10.81
C ALA A 23 -16.87 -35.30 -11.35
N GLY A 24 -16.26 -35.34 -12.54
CA GLY A 24 -15.59 -34.16 -13.12
C GLY A 24 -16.53 -33.03 -13.55
N HIS A 25 -17.81 -33.32 -13.81
CA HIS A 25 -18.78 -32.29 -14.18
C HIS A 25 -19.25 -31.48 -12.95
N GLN A 26 -19.45 -32.15 -11.81
CA GLN A 26 -19.92 -31.51 -10.58
C GLN A 26 -18.90 -30.54 -9.99
N ASP A 27 -17.60 -30.89 -10.03
CA ASP A 27 -16.51 -30.02 -9.57
C ASP A 27 -16.38 -28.76 -10.43
N SER A 28 -16.52 -28.88 -11.76
CA SER A 28 -16.42 -27.75 -12.68
C SER A 28 -17.55 -26.72 -12.50
N GLY A 29 -18.76 -27.18 -12.19
CA GLY A 29 -19.89 -26.29 -11.89
C GLY A 29 -19.71 -25.53 -10.59
N GLN A 30 -19.16 -26.16 -9.55
CA GLN A 30 -18.83 -25.49 -8.29
C GLN A 30 -17.72 -24.44 -8.48
N ALA A 31 -16.68 -24.77 -9.24
CA ALA A 31 -15.61 -23.82 -9.56
C ALA A 31 -16.15 -22.58 -10.30
N LEU A 32 -17.06 -22.77 -11.26
CA LEU A 32 -17.70 -21.68 -11.98
C LEU A 32 -18.55 -20.78 -11.06
N GLN A 33 -19.34 -21.38 -10.17
CA GLN A 33 -20.14 -20.63 -9.19
C GLN A 33 -19.25 -19.81 -8.24
N GLN A 34 -18.16 -20.40 -7.75
CA GLN A 34 -17.20 -19.69 -6.90
C GLN A 34 -16.56 -18.52 -7.65
N ALA A 35 -16.11 -18.74 -8.88
CA ALA A 35 -15.51 -17.70 -9.71
C ALA A 35 -16.47 -16.54 -9.99
N SER A 36 -17.76 -16.84 -10.22
CA SER A 36 -18.81 -15.84 -10.38
C SER A 36 -19.01 -15.01 -9.11
N ALA A 37 -19.05 -15.66 -7.94
CA ALA A 37 -19.17 -14.98 -6.65
C ALA A 37 -17.94 -14.10 -6.34
N ASP A 38 -16.73 -14.57 -6.62
CA ASP A 38 -15.50 -13.79 -6.42
C ASP A 38 -15.42 -12.59 -7.37
N PHE A 39 -15.83 -12.77 -8.63
CA PHE A 39 -15.92 -11.67 -9.58
C PHE A 39 -16.98 -10.64 -9.18
N GLN A 40 -18.13 -11.08 -8.65
CA GLN A 40 -19.19 -10.18 -8.20
C GLN A 40 -18.69 -9.24 -7.09
N LYS A 41 -17.98 -9.77 -6.09
CA LYS A 41 -17.38 -8.96 -5.00
C LYS A 41 -16.48 -7.84 -5.56
N VAL A 42 -15.67 -8.17 -6.56
CA VAL A 42 -14.73 -7.23 -7.18
C VAL A 42 -15.45 -6.21 -8.07
N LYS A 43 -16.49 -6.61 -8.79
CA LYS A 43 -17.29 -5.74 -9.65
C LYS A 43 -18.11 -4.73 -8.85
N GLU A 44 -18.50 -5.07 -7.62
CA GLU A 44 -19.26 -4.18 -6.72
C GLU A 44 -18.35 -3.24 -5.91
N ASP A 45 -17.05 -3.53 -5.80
CA ASP A 45 -16.10 -2.72 -5.06
C ASP A 45 -15.61 -1.52 -5.90
N THR A 46 -16.02 -0.32 -5.50
CA THR A 46 -15.68 0.92 -6.22
C THR A 46 -14.19 1.24 -6.15
N ASP A 47 -13.52 0.92 -5.04
CA ASP A 47 -12.08 1.18 -4.90
C ASP A 47 -11.28 0.26 -5.84
N VAL A 48 -11.72 -1.00 -5.98
CA VAL A 48 -11.09 -1.94 -6.93
C VAL A 48 -11.33 -1.53 -8.38
N LEU A 49 -12.54 -1.08 -8.72
CA LEU A 49 -12.83 -0.57 -10.08
C LEU A 49 -11.98 0.65 -10.44
N ARG A 50 -11.69 1.52 -9.46
CA ARG A 50 -10.87 2.72 -9.65
C ARG A 50 -9.38 2.39 -9.80
N SER A 51 -8.88 1.48 -8.96
CA SER A 51 -7.44 1.23 -8.80
C SER A 51 -6.90 0.12 -9.71
N ALA A 52 -7.69 -0.92 -10.01
CA ALA A 52 -7.24 -2.11 -10.73
C ALA A 52 -8.15 -2.49 -11.93
N PRO A 53 -8.56 -1.55 -12.81
CA PRO A 53 -9.56 -1.83 -13.84
C PRO A 53 -9.14 -2.93 -14.83
N LYS A 54 -7.83 -3.04 -15.13
CA LYS A 54 -7.30 -4.06 -16.04
C LYS A 54 -7.48 -5.48 -15.48
N ASP A 55 -7.28 -5.66 -14.18
CA ASP A 55 -7.39 -6.96 -13.53
C ASP A 55 -8.86 -7.39 -13.43
N VAL A 56 -9.76 -6.43 -13.17
CA VAL A 56 -11.22 -6.67 -13.22
C VAL A 56 -11.67 -7.10 -14.62
N ILE A 57 -11.20 -6.43 -15.68
CA ILE A 57 -11.54 -6.81 -17.06
C ILE A 57 -11.07 -8.23 -17.37
N ARG A 58 -9.83 -8.58 -17.00
CA ARG A 58 -9.29 -9.93 -17.20
C ARG A 58 -10.07 -11.01 -16.44
N ALA A 59 -10.52 -10.71 -15.22
CA ALA A 59 -11.38 -11.60 -14.45
C ALA A 59 -12.70 -11.83 -15.21
N GLY A 60 -13.37 -10.76 -15.63
CA GLY A 60 -14.64 -10.83 -16.36
C GLY A 60 -14.54 -11.57 -17.70
N GLU A 61 -13.49 -11.34 -18.48
CA GLU A 61 -13.26 -12.08 -19.74
C GLU A 61 -13.03 -13.58 -19.50
N SER A 62 -12.36 -13.93 -18.41
CA SER A 62 -12.10 -15.33 -18.03
C SER A 62 -13.37 -16.00 -17.55
N LEU A 63 -14.19 -15.32 -16.75
CA LEU A 63 -15.50 -15.80 -16.33
C LEU A 63 -16.42 -16.03 -17.54
N ALA A 64 -16.53 -15.04 -18.42
CA ALA A 64 -17.35 -15.13 -19.63
C ALA A 64 -16.88 -16.26 -20.59
N ARG A 65 -15.59 -16.60 -20.57
CA ARG A 65 -15.07 -17.80 -21.28
C ARG A 65 -15.51 -19.08 -20.58
N ALA A 66 -15.39 -19.16 -19.26
CA ALA A 66 -15.81 -20.32 -18.46
C ALA A 66 -17.33 -20.59 -18.60
N GLU A 67 -18.16 -19.56 -18.56
CA GLU A 67 -19.62 -19.65 -18.74
C GLU A 67 -19.98 -20.18 -20.13
N ARG A 68 -19.32 -19.69 -21.19
CA ARG A 68 -19.52 -20.20 -22.56
C ARG A 68 -19.14 -21.67 -22.69
N LEU A 69 -18.01 -22.07 -22.12
CA LEU A 69 -17.54 -23.45 -22.13
C LEU A 69 -18.47 -24.38 -21.32
N SER A 70 -19.05 -23.89 -20.23
CA SER A 70 -20.00 -24.64 -19.41
C SER A 70 -21.33 -24.93 -20.12
N SER A 71 -21.69 -24.14 -21.13
CA SER A 71 -22.99 -24.28 -21.81
C SER A 71 -23.05 -25.48 -22.76
N TYR A 72 -22.19 -25.53 -23.78
CA TYR A 72 -22.28 -26.52 -24.86
C TYR A 72 -20.93 -26.97 -25.47
N LEU A 73 -19.83 -26.26 -25.18
CA LEU A 73 -18.60 -26.34 -25.99
C LEU A 73 -17.36 -26.85 -25.24
N GLY A 74 -17.38 -26.93 -23.91
CA GLY A 74 -16.18 -27.17 -23.10
C GLY A 74 -16.17 -28.50 -22.35
N SER A 75 -14.97 -29.03 -22.14
CA SER A 75 -14.77 -30.06 -21.13
C SER A 75 -14.87 -29.45 -19.72
N GLY A 76 -15.23 -30.25 -18.71
CA GLY A 76 -15.24 -29.78 -17.31
C GLY A 76 -13.87 -29.25 -16.85
N ALA A 77 -12.77 -29.76 -17.42
CA ALA A 77 -11.42 -29.28 -17.17
C ALA A 77 -11.20 -27.85 -17.71
N ASP A 78 -11.70 -27.54 -18.90
CA ASP A 78 -11.59 -26.19 -19.47
C ASP A 78 -12.42 -25.18 -18.67
N VAL A 79 -13.63 -25.57 -18.26
CA VAL A 79 -14.49 -24.75 -17.38
C VAL A 79 -13.78 -24.45 -16.06
N ALA A 80 -13.24 -25.49 -15.41
CA ALA A 80 -12.49 -25.32 -14.17
C ALA A 80 -11.25 -24.44 -14.35
N HIS A 81 -10.54 -24.56 -15.47
CA HIS A 81 -9.35 -23.75 -15.76
C HIS A 81 -9.69 -22.26 -15.89
N TYR A 82 -10.68 -21.91 -16.70
CA TYR A 82 -11.05 -20.50 -16.86
C TYR A 82 -11.76 -19.91 -15.63
N ALA A 83 -12.50 -20.73 -14.88
CA ALA A 83 -13.05 -20.33 -13.58
C ALA A 83 -11.92 -20.02 -12.59
N TYR A 84 -10.89 -20.86 -12.53
CA TYR A 84 -9.69 -20.60 -11.72
C TYR A 84 -9.02 -19.28 -12.13
N LEU A 85 -8.79 -19.06 -13.43
CA LEU A 85 -8.21 -17.80 -13.90
C LEU A 85 -9.03 -16.57 -13.50
N SER A 86 -10.36 -16.65 -13.62
CA SER A 86 -11.26 -15.59 -13.17
C SER A 86 -11.09 -15.28 -11.69
N SER A 87 -11.14 -16.30 -10.82
CA SER A 87 -10.98 -16.13 -9.37
C SER A 87 -9.60 -15.53 -9.03
N ARG A 88 -8.53 -15.98 -9.69
CA ARG A 88 -7.17 -15.44 -9.48
C ARG A 88 -7.04 -13.98 -9.91
N TYR A 89 -7.64 -13.58 -11.03
CA TYR A 89 -7.64 -12.18 -11.43
C TYR A 89 -8.49 -11.30 -10.50
N SER A 90 -9.60 -11.83 -9.97
CA SER A 90 -10.38 -11.14 -8.93
C SER A 90 -9.56 -10.94 -7.64
N GLU A 91 -8.81 -11.94 -7.20
CA GLU A 91 -7.90 -11.81 -6.06
C GLU A 91 -6.80 -10.77 -6.33
N ILE A 92 -6.16 -10.83 -7.51
CA ILE A 92 -5.13 -9.86 -7.91
C ILE A 92 -5.70 -8.44 -7.91
N ALA A 93 -6.90 -8.24 -8.46
CA ALA A 93 -7.55 -6.92 -8.50
C ALA A 93 -7.74 -6.35 -7.08
N ARG A 94 -8.16 -7.20 -6.12
CA ARG A 94 -8.32 -6.80 -4.73
C ARG A 94 -6.99 -6.43 -4.08
N GLU A 95 -5.95 -7.24 -4.25
CA GLU A 95 -4.64 -6.94 -3.67
C GLU A 95 -3.97 -5.73 -4.31
N HIS A 96 -4.15 -5.54 -5.61
CA HIS A 96 -3.68 -4.35 -6.31
C HIS A 96 -4.38 -3.08 -5.79
N SER A 97 -5.70 -3.15 -5.52
CA SER A 97 -6.44 -2.07 -4.86
C SER A 97 -5.88 -1.75 -3.47
N ASN A 98 -5.68 -2.78 -2.63
CA ASN A 98 -5.10 -2.62 -1.30
C ASN A 98 -3.72 -1.96 -1.35
N LEU A 99 -2.89 -2.36 -2.30
CA LEU A 99 -1.57 -1.77 -2.53
C LEU A 99 -1.69 -0.30 -2.91
N MET A 100 -2.57 0.05 -3.85
CA MET A 100 -2.76 1.43 -4.30
C MET A 100 -3.30 2.34 -3.19
N LEU A 101 -4.32 1.89 -2.45
CA LEU A 101 -4.84 2.64 -1.31
C LEU A 101 -3.78 2.85 -0.22
N SER A 102 -2.92 1.85 0.01
CA SER A 102 -1.82 1.98 0.97
C SER A 102 -0.76 2.98 0.49
N GLN A 103 -0.41 2.97 -0.79
CA GLN A 103 0.50 3.96 -1.37
C GLN A 103 -0.06 5.38 -1.32
N GLU A 104 -1.36 5.57 -1.59
CA GLU A 104 -2.03 6.87 -1.43
C GLU A 104 -1.95 7.38 0.02
N ARG A 105 -2.12 6.49 1.01
CA ARG A 105 -1.98 6.85 2.43
C ARG A 105 -0.54 7.26 2.78
N LEU A 106 0.45 6.51 2.29
CA LEU A 106 1.86 6.85 2.49
C LEU A 106 2.21 8.22 1.89
N ALA A 107 1.77 8.49 0.66
CA ALA A 107 1.99 9.77 0.01
C ALA A 107 1.38 10.94 0.79
N LYS A 108 0.17 10.76 1.35
CA LYS A 108 -0.46 11.76 2.23
C LYS A 108 0.35 12.01 3.51
N MET A 109 0.76 10.95 4.19
CA MET A 109 1.56 11.06 5.41
C MET A 109 2.93 11.73 5.16
N ASP A 110 3.57 11.43 4.03
CA ASP A 110 4.83 12.07 3.66
C ASP A 110 4.65 13.56 3.35
N MET A 111 3.56 13.95 2.69
CA MET A 111 3.23 15.36 2.47
C MET A 111 2.97 16.10 3.78
N GLU A 112 2.24 15.49 4.73
CA GLU A 112 2.03 16.05 6.07
C GLU A 112 3.35 16.18 6.84
N ARG A 113 4.21 15.17 6.80
CA ARG A 113 5.54 15.22 7.40
C ARG A 113 6.37 16.37 6.83
N GLN A 114 6.39 16.53 5.50
CA GLN A 114 7.10 17.63 4.85
C GLN A 114 6.56 18.99 5.30
N ARG A 115 5.23 19.15 5.36
CA ARG A 115 4.60 20.38 5.85
C ARG A 115 4.99 20.71 7.29
N LEU A 116 5.00 19.71 8.18
CA LEU A 116 5.43 19.90 9.57
C LEU A 116 6.92 20.25 9.69
N GLN A 117 7.77 19.62 8.87
CA GLN A 117 9.20 19.94 8.83
C GLN A 117 9.47 21.37 8.35
N LEU A 118 8.72 21.85 7.36
CA LEU A 118 8.80 23.24 6.89
C LEU A 118 8.34 24.21 7.99
N ALA A 119 7.17 23.97 8.59
CA ALA A 119 6.67 24.80 9.68
C ALA A 119 7.65 24.86 10.88
N LEU A 120 8.30 23.75 11.22
CA LEU A 120 9.32 23.71 12.26
C LEU A 120 10.57 24.54 11.88
N ARG A 121 11.01 24.49 10.62
CA ARG A 121 12.14 25.30 10.14
C ARG A 121 11.80 26.78 10.19
N GLU A 122 10.61 27.17 9.74
CA GLU A 122 10.13 28.55 9.78
C GLU A 122 10.06 29.08 11.21
N ALA A 123 9.50 28.30 12.15
CA ALA A 123 9.45 28.67 13.56
C ALA A 123 10.84 28.84 14.19
N LYS A 124 11.80 27.96 13.85
CA LYS A 124 13.19 28.07 14.31
C LYS A 124 13.89 29.31 13.76
N LEU A 125 13.69 29.62 12.48
CA LEU A 125 14.24 30.82 11.86
C LEU A 125 13.68 32.10 12.50
N ALA A 126 12.36 32.15 12.72
CA ALA A 126 11.71 33.29 13.37
C ALA A 126 12.22 33.48 14.81
N SER A 127 12.37 32.40 15.59
CA SER A 127 12.97 32.46 16.92
C SER A 127 14.40 33.00 16.87
N ALA A 128 15.26 32.44 16.01
CA ALA A 128 16.65 32.87 15.89
C ALA A 128 16.77 34.35 15.50
N GLN A 129 15.90 34.84 14.60
CA GLN A 129 15.83 36.26 14.24
C GLN A 129 15.42 37.13 15.44
N GLN A 130 14.45 36.70 16.24
CA GLN A 130 14.04 37.40 17.45
C GLN A 130 15.15 37.43 18.51
N GLN A 131 15.86 36.31 18.72
CA GLN A 131 17.03 36.26 19.59
C GLN A 131 18.14 37.21 19.09
N GLY A 132 18.40 37.25 17.79
CA GLY A 132 19.38 38.17 17.19
C GLY A 132 19.07 39.64 17.48
N ARG A 133 17.83 40.06 17.21
CA ARG A 133 17.37 41.43 17.52
C ARG A 133 17.50 41.77 19.01
N TRP A 134 17.09 40.85 19.88
CA TRP A 134 17.21 41.04 21.32
C TRP A 134 18.67 41.15 21.81
N LEU A 135 19.60 40.44 21.15
CA LEU A 135 21.02 40.53 21.45
C LEU A 135 21.64 41.84 20.92
N GLU A 136 21.24 42.28 19.72
CA GLU A 136 21.62 43.57 19.16
C GLU A 136 21.19 44.74 20.06
N ASP A 137 19.94 44.72 20.55
CA ASP A 137 19.41 45.73 21.48
C ASP A 137 20.22 45.79 22.79
N GLN A 138 20.66 44.65 23.33
CA GLN A 138 21.51 44.62 24.52
C GLN A 138 22.89 45.21 24.27
N ILE A 139 23.54 44.86 23.15
CA ILE A 139 24.86 45.40 22.80
C ILE A 139 24.76 46.92 22.66
N LEU A 140 23.72 47.43 22.00
CA LEU A 140 23.45 48.86 21.92
C LEU A 140 23.27 49.47 23.31
N SER A 141 22.45 48.88 24.18
CA SER A 141 22.24 49.43 25.53
C SER A 141 23.53 49.51 26.36
N LEU A 142 24.40 48.49 26.29
CA LEU A 142 25.68 48.45 26.98
C LEU A 142 26.71 49.41 26.37
N ALA A 143 26.70 49.57 25.05
CA ALA A 143 27.54 50.55 24.37
C ALA A 143 27.09 52.00 24.65
N THR A 144 25.81 52.21 24.92
CA THR A 144 25.21 53.54 25.13
C THR A 144 25.03 53.90 26.61
N THR A 145 25.45 53.05 27.55
CA THR A 145 25.59 53.48 28.95
C THR A 145 26.73 54.49 29.08
N GLU A 146 26.45 55.75 28.78
CA GLU A 146 27.17 56.89 29.32
C GLU A 146 27.01 56.83 30.84
N THR A 147 28.08 56.49 31.54
CA THR A 147 28.16 56.74 32.97
C THR A 147 28.18 58.26 33.18
N ASP A 148 27.82 58.76 34.37
CA ASP A 148 27.88 60.20 34.76
C ASP A 148 29.26 60.88 34.50
N ARG A 149 30.27 60.10 34.08
CA ARG A 149 31.63 60.53 33.73
C ARG A 149 32.03 60.31 32.27
N GLY A 150 31.07 60.10 31.37
CA GLY A 150 31.31 59.90 29.93
C GLY A 150 31.46 58.44 29.51
N LEU A 151 31.98 58.23 28.29
CA LEU A 151 32.16 56.92 27.67
C LEU A 151 33.29 56.12 28.35
N VAL A 152 32.95 55.03 29.06
CA VAL A 152 33.94 54.13 29.66
C VAL A 152 34.15 52.95 28.73
N MET A 153 35.30 52.93 28.03
CA MET A 153 35.71 51.81 27.18
C MET A 153 36.59 50.85 27.99
N THR A 154 36.10 49.64 28.25
CA THR A 154 36.89 48.58 28.90
C THR A 154 37.78 47.90 27.86
N LEU A 155 39.08 48.18 27.88
CA LEU A 155 40.07 47.47 27.06
C LEU A 155 40.31 46.09 27.68
N GLY A 156 39.65 45.07 27.12
CA GLY A 156 39.71 43.70 27.59
C GLY A 156 40.99 42.97 27.18
N ASP A 157 41.61 42.37 28.19
CA ASP A 157 42.61 41.30 28.22
C ASP A 157 43.84 41.39 27.29
N VAL A 158 45.00 41.14 27.89
CA VAL A 158 46.33 40.98 27.26
C VAL A 158 47.11 42.25 26.89
N LEU A 159 46.79 43.41 27.47
CA LEU A 159 47.66 44.59 27.32
C LEU A 159 48.94 44.51 28.16
N PHE A 160 48.93 43.69 29.22
CA PHE A 160 50.00 43.60 30.20
C PHE A 160 50.42 42.14 30.44
N ASP A 161 51.72 41.89 30.60
CA ASP A 161 52.23 40.60 31.07
C ASP A 161 52.00 40.40 32.57
N ALA A 162 51.95 39.15 33.03
CA ALA A 162 51.76 38.83 34.44
C ALA A 162 52.85 39.49 35.30
N GLY A 163 52.42 40.34 36.24
CA GLY A 163 53.32 41.09 37.11
C GLY A 163 53.98 42.34 36.50
N HIS A 164 53.60 42.74 35.28
CA HIS A 164 54.14 43.92 34.59
C HIS A 164 53.03 44.95 34.32
N ALA A 165 53.37 46.24 34.36
CA ALA A 165 52.44 47.36 34.11
C ALA A 165 52.77 48.13 32.81
N GLU A 166 53.70 47.63 32.01
CA GLU A 166 54.04 48.19 30.71
C GLU A 166 53.19 47.56 29.61
N LEU A 167 52.72 48.41 28.69
CA LEU A 167 51.95 47.98 27.52
C LEU A 167 52.89 47.22 26.57
N LYS A 168 52.45 46.07 26.08
CA LYS A 168 53.14 45.38 24.98
C LYS A 168 53.18 46.31 23.76
N ARG A 169 54.39 46.62 23.28
CA ARG A 169 54.60 47.38 22.05
C ARG A 169 54.40 46.48 20.83
#